data_AF-A0A7G2MER1-F1
#
_entry.id   AF-A0A7G2MER1-F1
#
_cell.length_a   1.000
_cell.length_b   1.000
_cell.length_c   1.000
_cell.angle_alpha   90.00
_cell.angle_beta   90.00
_cell.angle_gamma   90.00
#
_symmetry.space_group_name_H-M   'P 1'
#
loop_
_entity.id
_entity.type
_entity.pdbx_description
1 polymer ?
#
loop_
_entity_poly.entity_id
_entity_poly.type
_entity_poly.pdbx_seq_one_letter_code
_entity_poly.pdbx_strand_id
1 'polypeptide(L)'
;MKLIFAILLFSTLGVTMTGCHRDVVVVPMLVDVNSALKLSGDNRGELQKVLDYYREEKPDSLKLKAAEYLISNMVAHYAVAGETMDRLKRDIDTTLRDQPDAVKLMFYLMAARVAIAQGGNTVEYDLHKITSDYLIRNIEQSFVIWENIKNHYDLSCEDFFKYILPYRINNEPLIEWKDSAYYYLYNFDKGDQLGFSLGGYQGYISAKVPTYYNYEKFKEQFSDSLLRKYKSDCIDRAYSTQIINRIFGIPTAVDFVPHYPTQENRHYWTILRDHRYVNSKCYYSYTPYTAKVYRKTSFINPIPDDKDNFIPHFIRDPYKIDVTEEYENVVDLNYTFKTFKSNTKYGYLCVFNNLAWNEIAWSEMRGGKVMFEKIGRDIMYMPCYYDGKHQVFADYPLWVRSNGEVEPLVPDKKRLQKLRLNRKFTYNPSGDYNGAAIIGVQLHATNDLSKEPYDSIAVIRHYNYMTYDTLCVNTTKKYKFWMVKKVNYNYPAFASIKFMQDGEVLTAESTFTIDPTGKMDKNGLLSRNIFNDDLLDFGTLSKIAGVEFKEPVSVDVVKYITQNDKNGVYPGDTYELLYFDQGEWVSLGRKVATTDYIEYDDVPSGALYWLRNRTEGKEERPFTLMNGRVRFW
;
A
#
# COMPACT_ATOMS: atom_id res chain seq x y z
N MET A 1 3.90 -17.05 -27.52
CA MET A 1 2.95 -15.91 -27.42
C MET A 1 2.35 -15.46 -28.77
N LYS A 2 2.26 -16.36 -29.78
CA LYS A 2 1.70 -16.05 -31.12
C LYS A 2 0.31 -16.65 -31.37
N LEU A 3 -0.31 -17.28 -30.38
CA LEU A 3 -1.54 -18.07 -30.57
C LEU A 3 -2.54 -17.95 -29.39
N ILE A 4 -2.55 -16.82 -28.66
CA ILE A 4 -3.34 -16.71 -27.41
C ILE A 4 -4.73 -16.09 -27.62
N PHE A 5 -5.01 -15.30 -28.66
CA PHE A 5 -6.38 -14.78 -28.88
C PHE A 5 -6.72 -14.67 -30.37
N ALA A 6 -7.11 -15.80 -30.94
CA ALA A 6 -7.90 -15.84 -32.17
C ALA A 6 -8.86 -17.02 -32.04
N ILE A 7 -9.87 -16.89 -31.17
CA ILE A 7 -11.12 -17.67 -31.14
C ILE A 7 -12.02 -17.00 -30.08
N LEU A 8 -13.33 -16.94 -30.37
CA LEU A 8 -14.48 -16.42 -29.60
C LEU A 8 -14.92 -14.99 -29.90
N LEU A 9 -15.65 -14.90 -31.02
CA LEU A 9 -16.62 -13.85 -31.29
C LEU A 9 -17.95 -14.58 -31.52
N PHE A 10 -18.73 -14.83 -30.46
CA PHE A 10 -20.16 -15.15 -30.58
C PHE A 10 -20.95 -14.74 -29.31
N SER A 11 -21.68 -13.64 -29.48
CA SER A 11 -23.02 -13.35 -28.95
C SER A 11 -23.45 -13.97 -27.60
N THR A 12 -23.57 -13.12 -26.57
CA THR A 12 -24.46 -13.33 -25.43
C THR A 12 -25.90 -12.98 -25.83
N LEU A 13 -26.71 -13.99 -26.15
CA LEU A 13 -28.17 -13.88 -26.06
C LEU A 13 -28.64 -14.75 -24.91
N GLY A 14 -29.11 -14.12 -23.83
CA GLY A 14 -29.84 -14.80 -22.77
C GLY A 14 -31.20 -15.24 -23.28
N VAL A 15 -31.48 -16.54 -23.19
CA VAL A 15 -32.82 -17.10 -23.36
C VAL A 15 -33.27 -17.63 -22.02
N THR A 16 -34.26 -16.96 -21.43
CA THR A 16 -35.03 -17.45 -20.29
C THR A 16 -35.93 -18.59 -20.74
N MET A 17 -35.72 -19.78 -20.19
CA MET A 17 -36.68 -20.88 -20.25
C MET A 17 -36.91 -21.40 -18.84
N THR A 18 -38.14 -21.24 -18.37
CA THR A 18 -38.66 -21.77 -17.11
C THR A 18 -38.79 -23.29 -17.19
N GLY A 19 -38.14 -24.00 -16.27
CA GLY A 19 -38.32 -25.44 -16.05
C GLY A 19 -37.57 -25.88 -14.79
N CYS A 20 -38.25 -26.55 -13.86
CA CYS A 20 -37.68 -27.05 -12.61
C CYS A 20 -36.55 -28.06 -12.87
N HIS A 21 -35.34 -27.84 -12.33
CA HIS A 21 -34.49 -28.83 -11.62
C HIS A 21 -33.02 -28.39 -11.49
N ARG A 22 -32.47 -28.59 -10.27
CA ARG A 22 -31.07 -28.44 -9.81
C ARG A 22 -30.51 -27.01 -9.91
N ASP A 23 -30.17 -26.43 -8.77
CA ASP A 23 -29.38 -25.19 -8.70
C ASP A 23 -28.11 -25.35 -9.55
N VAL A 24 -28.12 -24.77 -10.74
CA VAL A 24 -26.94 -24.73 -11.61
C VAL A 24 -25.97 -23.77 -10.94
N VAL A 25 -24.96 -24.30 -10.24
CA VAL A 25 -23.90 -23.49 -9.65
C VAL A 25 -23.21 -22.71 -10.79
N VAL A 26 -23.44 -21.41 -10.94
CA VAL A 26 -22.76 -20.64 -12.00
C VAL A 26 -21.43 -20.15 -11.46
N VAL A 27 -20.32 -20.52 -12.11
CA VAL A 27 -18.97 -20.10 -11.73
C VAL A 27 -18.31 -19.37 -12.91
N PRO A 28 -17.54 -18.29 -12.66
CA PRO A 28 -16.97 -17.49 -13.73
C PRO A 28 -15.89 -18.29 -14.49
N MET A 29 -16.08 -18.42 -15.80
CA MET A 29 -15.14 -19.06 -16.74
C MET A 29 -15.18 -18.28 -18.05
N LEU A 30 -14.33 -17.25 -18.16
CA LEU A 30 -14.23 -16.45 -19.39
C LEU A 30 -13.59 -17.25 -20.53
N VAL A 31 -12.65 -18.13 -20.19
CA VAL A 31 -12.09 -19.14 -21.09
C VAL A 31 -12.77 -20.46 -20.78
N ASP A 32 -13.26 -21.18 -21.78
CA ASP A 32 -13.84 -22.50 -21.57
C ASP A 32 -12.77 -23.58 -21.41
N VAL A 33 -13.13 -24.70 -20.79
CA VAL A 33 -12.20 -25.80 -20.49
C VAL A 33 -11.54 -26.38 -21.75
N ASN A 34 -12.26 -26.47 -22.88
CA ASN A 34 -11.68 -27.03 -24.11
C ASN A 34 -10.65 -26.07 -24.73
N SER A 35 -10.91 -24.76 -24.66
CA SER A 35 -9.94 -23.74 -25.02
C SER A 35 -8.70 -23.80 -24.14
N ALA A 36 -8.86 -23.95 -22.82
CA ALA A 36 -7.73 -24.12 -21.89
C ALA A 36 -6.92 -25.41 -22.18
N LEU A 37 -7.58 -26.54 -22.44
CA LEU A 37 -6.94 -27.80 -22.85
C LEU A 37 -6.20 -27.69 -24.17
N LYS A 38 -6.69 -26.89 -25.12
CA LYS A 38 -5.98 -26.62 -26.37
C LYS A 38 -4.75 -25.75 -26.13
N LEU A 39 -4.89 -24.74 -25.28
CA LEU A 39 -3.82 -23.81 -24.94
C LEU A 39 -2.70 -24.48 -24.12
N SER A 40 -2.98 -25.54 -23.36
CA SER A 40 -1.96 -26.22 -22.55
C SER A 40 -0.89 -26.95 -23.34
N GLY A 41 -1.12 -27.23 -24.63
CA GLY A 41 -0.16 -27.87 -25.52
C GLY A 41 0.22 -29.27 -25.02
N ASP A 42 1.51 -29.51 -24.80
CA ASP A 42 2.02 -30.81 -24.37
C ASP A 42 1.44 -31.26 -23.01
N ASN A 43 1.04 -30.31 -22.15
CA ASN A 43 0.45 -30.60 -20.84
C ASN A 43 -1.04 -30.98 -20.89
N ARG A 44 -1.65 -31.06 -22.09
CA ARG A 44 -3.06 -31.41 -22.26
C ARG A 44 -3.42 -32.74 -21.61
N GLY A 45 -2.55 -33.74 -21.68
CA GLY A 45 -2.79 -35.07 -21.10
C GLY A 45 -3.00 -35.02 -19.58
N GLU A 46 -2.16 -34.26 -18.87
CA GLU A 46 -2.28 -34.09 -17.42
C GLU A 46 -3.62 -33.44 -17.03
N LEU A 47 -4.01 -32.37 -17.75
CA LEU A 47 -5.27 -31.67 -17.47
C LEU A 47 -6.50 -32.51 -17.81
N GLN A 48 -6.46 -33.26 -18.92
CA GLN A 48 -7.53 -34.17 -19.31
C GLN A 48 -7.71 -35.29 -18.27
N LYS A 49 -6.60 -35.84 -17.74
CA LYS A 49 -6.63 -36.86 -16.70
C LYS A 49 -7.37 -36.40 -15.43
N VAL A 50 -7.30 -35.13 -15.05
CA VAL A 50 -8.10 -34.60 -13.91
C VAL A 50 -9.61 -34.66 -14.21
N LEU A 51 -10.02 -34.31 -15.42
CA LEU A 51 -11.42 -34.34 -15.82
C LEU A 51 -11.93 -35.79 -15.87
N ASP A 52 -11.15 -36.69 -16.47
CA ASP A 52 -11.52 -38.10 -16.60
C ASP A 52 -11.56 -38.79 -15.23
N TYR A 53 -10.68 -38.40 -14.30
CA TYR A 53 -10.72 -38.86 -12.91
C TYR A 53 -12.08 -38.61 -12.25
N TYR A 54 -12.63 -37.39 -12.37
CA TYR A 54 -13.93 -37.04 -11.76
C TYR A 54 -15.15 -37.36 -12.62
N ARG A 55 -14.95 -37.75 -13.88
CA ARG A 55 -16.02 -38.15 -14.80
C ARG A 55 -16.22 -39.67 -14.82
N GLU A 56 -15.13 -40.43 -14.78
CA GLU A 56 -15.11 -41.86 -15.06
C GLU A 56 -14.58 -42.69 -13.89
N GLU A 57 -13.41 -42.34 -13.33
CA GLU A 57 -12.78 -43.16 -12.28
C GLU A 57 -13.44 -43.02 -10.90
N LYS A 58 -13.69 -41.78 -10.48
CA LYS A 58 -14.42 -41.41 -9.25
C LYS A 58 -15.49 -40.36 -9.57
N PRO A 59 -16.62 -40.78 -10.17
CA PRO A 59 -17.65 -39.85 -10.62
C PRO A 59 -18.16 -38.94 -9.50
N ASP A 60 -17.88 -37.65 -9.63
CA ASP A 60 -18.38 -36.60 -8.73
C ASP A 60 -18.61 -35.32 -9.53
N SER A 61 -19.88 -34.98 -9.73
CA SER A 61 -20.26 -33.83 -10.57
C SER A 61 -19.76 -32.49 -10.03
N LEU A 62 -19.61 -32.35 -8.71
CA LEU A 62 -19.20 -31.09 -8.11
C LEU A 62 -17.68 -30.93 -8.15
N LYS A 63 -16.94 -32.01 -7.94
CA LYS A 63 -15.48 -32.05 -8.12
C LYS A 63 -15.06 -31.93 -9.58
N LEU A 64 -15.81 -32.54 -10.51
CA LEU A 64 -15.61 -32.33 -11.94
C LEU A 64 -15.74 -30.85 -12.29
N LYS A 65 -16.77 -30.18 -11.77
CA LYS A 65 -16.95 -28.74 -11.96
C LYS A 65 -15.83 -27.90 -11.35
N ALA A 66 -15.31 -28.31 -10.19
CA ALA A 66 -14.14 -27.68 -9.56
C ALA A 66 -12.89 -27.82 -10.44
N ALA A 67 -12.68 -28.99 -11.06
CA ALA A 67 -11.60 -29.21 -12.02
C ALA A 67 -11.76 -28.33 -13.26
N GLU A 68 -12.96 -28.27 -13.85
CA GLU A 68 -13.27 -27.40 -14.99
C GLU A 68 -13.01 -25.92 -14.66
N TYR A 69 -13.43 -25.48 -13.47
CA TYR A 69 -13.19 -24.12 -13.00
C TYR A 69 -11.70 -23.78 -12.87
N LEU A 70 -10.91 -24.65 -12.24
CA LEU A 70 -9.47 -24.42 -12.08
C LEU A 70 -8.75 -24.40 -13.43
N ILE A 71 -9.01 -25.38 -14.30
CA ILE A 71 -8.39 -25.50 -15.63
C ILE A 71 -8.73 -24.29 -16.51
N SER A 72 -9.99 -23.87 -16.51
CA SER A 72 -10.46 -22.72 -17.27
C SER A 72 -9.81 -21.42 -16.83
N ASN A 73 -9.53 -21.27 -15.53
CA ASN A 73 -9.05 -20.02 -14.95
C ASN A 73 -7.53 -19.94 -14.75
N MET A 74 -6.76 -21.01 -14.96
CA MET A 74 -5.29 -21.01 -14.82
C MET A 74 -4.52 -20.50 -16.04
N VAL A 75 -5.20 -20.13 -17.12
CA VAL A 75 -4.57 -19.82 -18.43
C VAL A 75 -3.51 -18.71 -18.34
N ALA A 76 -3.69 -17.73 -17.45
CA ALA A 76 -2.74 -16.65 -17.21
C ALA A 76 -2.00 -16.77 -15.86
N HIS A 77 -2.17 -17.86 -15.11
CA HIS A 77 -1.43 -18.10 -13.88
C HIS A 77 -0.02 -18.59 -14.19
N TYR A 78 0.95 -18.07 -13.42
CA TYR A 78 2.36 -18.41 -13.59
C TYR A 78 3.13 -18.27 -12.28
N ALA A 79 4.22 -19.02 -12.16
CA ALA A 79 5.26 -18.82 -11.17
C ALA A 79 6.37 -17.90 -11.73
N VAL A 80 6.91 -17.02 -10.88
CA VAL A 80 8.19 -16.34 -11.17
C VAL A 80 9.30 -17.39 -11.13
N ALA A 81 10.22 -17.33 -12.09
CA ALA A 81 11.36 -18.24 -12.21
C ALA A 81 12.65 -17.49 -12.57
N GLY A 82 13.75 -18.22 -12.68
CA GLY A 82 15.08 -17.72 -13.03
C GLY A 82 16.05 -17.73 -11.85
N GLU A 83 17.32 -17.40 -12.12
CA GLU A 83 18.44 -17.64 -11.20
C GLU A 83 18.23 -17.06 -9.79
N THR A 84 17.75 -15.81 -9.70
CA THR A 84 17.44 -15.19 -8.40
C THR A 84 16.37 -15.97 -7.67
N MET A 85 15.28 -16.34 -8.34
CA MET A 85 14.19 -17.09 -7.71
C MET A 85 14.66 -18.48 -7.27
N ASP A 86 15.42 -19.20 -8.08
CA ASP A 86 15.94 -20.53 -7.76
C ASP A 86 16.87 -20.50 -6.54
N ARG A 87 17.73 -19.48 -6.46
CA ARG A 87 18.63 -19.26 -5.33
C ARG A 87 17.85 -18.99 -4.04
N LEU A 88 16.86 -18.10 -4.08
CA LEU A 88 16.02 -17.79 -2.93
C LEU A 88 15.17 -18.99 -2.49
N LYS A 89 14.60 -19.72 -3.45
CA LYS A 89 13.84 -20.94 -3.19
C LYS A 89 14.69 -21.98 -2.46
N ARG A 90 15.94 -22.21 -2.90
CA ARG A 90 16.86 -23.14 -2.23
C ARG A 90 17.16 -22.74 -0.78
N ASP A 91 17.37 -21.45 -0.51
CA ASP A 91 17.58 -20.96 0.86
C ASP A 91 16.33 -21.18 1.72
N ILE A 92 15.14 -20.88 1.18
CA ILE A 92 13.85 -21.13 1.85
C ILE A 92 13.67 -22.62 2.16
N ASP A 93 13.86 -23.50 1.18
CA ASP A 93 13.67 -24.94 1.34
C ASP A 93 14.65 -25.56 2.35
N THR A 94 15.85 -25.00 2.42
CA THR A 94 16.89 -25.46 3.35
C THR A 94 16.61 -24.98 4.76
N THR A 95 16.36 -23.68 4.94
CA THR A 95 16.16 -23.05 6.26
C THR A 95 14.83 -23.44 6.88
N LEU A 96 13.77 -23.60 6.07
CA LEU A 96 12.43 -23.92 6.53
C LEU A 96 12.04 -25.38 6.27
N ARG A 97 13.03 -26.29 6.15
CA ARG A 97 12.81 -27.71 5.86
C ARG A 97 11.74 -28.34 6.75
N ASP A 98 11.83 -28.08 8.06
CA ASP A 98 10.96 -28.65 9.08
C ASP A 98 9.70 -27.82 9.34
N GLN A 99 9.51 -26.73 8.59
CA GLN A 99 8.31 -25.91 8.67
C GLN A 99 7.26 -26.39 7.67
N PRO A 100 5.95 -26.23 7.98
CA PRO A 100 4.91 -26.64 7.05
C PRO A 100 4.92 -25.80 5.77
N ASP A 101 4.44 -26.38 4.68
CA ASP A 101 4.51 -25.78 3.35
C ASP A 101 3.76 -24.45 3.20
N ALA A 102 2.73 -24.20 4.02
CA ALA A 102 2.08 -22.89 4.09
C ALA A 102 3.04 -21.77 4.52
N VAL A 103 4.04 -22.08 5.37
CA VAL A 103 5.08 -21.13 5.77
C VAL A 103 6.04 -20.89 4.61
N LYS A 104 6.48 -21.96 3.92
CA LYS A 104 7.36 -21.85 2.74
C LYS A 104 6.69 -21.02 1.64
N LEU A 105 5.40 -21.24 1.38
CA LEU A 105 4.60 -20.46 0.44
C LEU A 105 4.66 -18.95 0.72
N MET A 106 4.52 -18.54 1.99
CA MET A 106 4.60 -17.13 2.38
C MET A 106 5.95 -16.52 1.99
N PHE A 107 7.05 -17.25 2.19
CA PHE A 107 8.38 -16.81 1.80
C PHE A 107 8.63 -16.90 0.29
N TYR A 108 8.01 -17.84 -0.41
CA TYR A 108 8.05 -17.89 -1.87
C TYR A 108 7.38 -16.67 -2.52
N LEU A 109 6.27 -16.18 -1.95
CA LEU A 109 5.64 -14.94 -2.40
C LEU A 109 6.58 -13.73 -2.24
N MET A 110 7.28 -13.65 -1.10
CA MET A 110 8.31 -12.63 -0.88
C MET A 110 9.48 -12.79 -1.86
N ALA A 111 9.96 -14.01 -2.07
CA ALA A 111 11.04 -14.30 -3.01
C ALA A 111 10.66 -13.93 -4.46
N ALA A 112 9.43 -14.19 -4.88
CA ALA A 112 8.93 -13.79 -6.19
C ALA A 112 8.95 -12.26 -6.36
N ARG A 113 8.53 -11.50 -5.33
CA ARG A 113 8.62 -10.04 -5.34
C ARG A 113 10.06 -9.53 -5.38
N VAL A 114 10.96 -10.16 -4.63
CA VAL A 114 12.40 -9.86 -4.67
C VAL A 114 12.97 -10.13 -6.07
N ALA A 115 12.67 -11.28 -6.66
CA ALA A 115 13.16 -11.65 -7.99
C ALA A 115 12.66 -10.68 -9.07
N ILE A 116 11.38 -10.29 -9.03
CA ILE A 116 10.83 -9.27 -9.94
C ILE A 116 11.56 -7.93 -9.76
N ALA A 117 11.82 -7.51 -8.51
CA ALA A 117 12.50 -6.26 -8.23
C ALA A 117 13.97 -6.25 -8.65
N GLN A 118 14.65 -7.40 -8.64
CA GLN A 118 16.01 -7.54 -9.17
C GLN A 118 16.04 -7.56 -10.71
N GLY A 119 14.92 -7.89 -11.36
CA GLY A 119 14.82 -8.01 -12.81
C GLY A 119 15.46 -9.29 -13.36
N GLY A 120 15.35 -9.48 -14.68
CA GLY A 120 15.89 -10.65 -15.37
C GLY A 120 15.19 -11.99 -15.06
N ASN A 121 14.10 -11.96 -14.30
CA ASN A 121 13.29 -13.13 -14.01
C ASN A 121 12.58 -13.63 -15.27
N THR A 122 12.33 -14.94 -15.31
CA THR A 122 11.44 -15.58 -16.28
C THR A 122 10.11 -15.90 -15.61
N VAL A 123 9.17 -16.46 -16.37
CA VAL A 123 7.88 -16.94 -15.87
C VAL A 123 7.59 -18.33 -16.39
N GLU A 124 6.95 -19.15 -15.57
CA GLU A 124 6.50 -20.49 -15.91
C GLU A 124 4.98 -20.55 -15.75
N TYR A 125 4.25 -20.66 -16.87
CA TYR A 125 2.79 -20.74 -16.85
C TYR A 125 2.33 -22.09 -16.34
N ASP A 126 1.40 -22.07 -15.39
CA ASP A 126 0.86 -23.27 -14.74
C ASP A 126 0.20 -24.20 -15.75
N LEU A 127 -0.52 -23.63 -16.72
CA LEU A 127 -1.23 -24.37 -17.76
C LEU A 127 -0.33 -25.38 -18.49
N HIS A 128 0.98 -25.10 -18.59
CA HIS A 128 1.96 -25.94 -19.28
C HIS A 128 2.78 -26.86 -18.35
N LYS A 129 2.59 -26.79 -17.02
CA LYS A 129 3.49 -27.44 -16.05
C LYS A 129 2.77 -28.19 -14.92
N ILE A 130 1.56 -27.77 -14.57
CA ILE A 130 0.81 -28.34 -13.45
C ILE A 130 0.39 -29.78 -13.77
N THR A 131 0.57 -30.68 -12.81
CA THR A 131 0.28 -32.10 -12.98
C THR A 131 -1.15 -32.45 -12.56
N SER A 132 -1.66 -33.57 -13.09
CA SER A 132 -2.96 -34.11 -12.69
C SER A 132 -3.01 -34.37 -11.19
N ASP A 133 -1.92 -34.92 -10.66
CA ASP A 133 -1.82 -35.37 -9.28
C ASP A 133 -1.88 -34.19 -8.30
N TYR A 134 -1.22 -33.07 -8.63
CA TYR A 134 -1.30 -31.83 -7.83
C TYR A 134 -2.73 -31.28 -7.81
N LEU A 135 -3.38 -31.20 -8.97
CA LEU A 135 -4.75 -30.67 -9.08
C LEU A 135 -5.75 -31.54 -8.33
N ILE A 136 -5.70 -32.85 -8.50
CA ILE A 136 -6.56 -33.80 -7.79
C ILE A 136 -6.35 -33.67 -6.27
N ARG A 137 -5.10 -33.65 -5.79
CA ARG A 137 -4.83 -33.44 -4.35
C ARG A 137 -5.37 -32.12 -3.84
N ASN A 138 -5.17 -31.02 -4.56
CA ASN A 138 -5.72 -29.71 -4.18
C ASN A 138 -7.26 -29.73 -4.14
N ILE A 139 -7.92 -30.35 -5.12
CA ILE A 139 -9.38 -30.47 -5.16
C ILE A 139 -9.85 -31.27 -3.96
N GLU A 140 -9.37 -32.51 -3.78
CA GLU A 140 -9.74 -33.36 -2.64
C GLU A 140 -9.58 -32.64 -1.30
N GLN A 141 -8.41 -32.04 -1.07
CA GLN A 141 -8.13 -31.34 0.19
C GLN A 141 -9.02 -30.10 0.38
N SER A 142 -9.32 -29.36 -0.70
CA SER A 142 -10.21 -28.20 -0.61
C SER A 142 -11.63 -28.62 -0.24
N PHE A 143 -12.12 -29.76 -0.75
CA PHE A 143 -13.42 -30.31 -0.35
C PHE A 143 -13.42 -30.71 1.13
N VAL A 144 -12.38 -31.40 1.62
CA VAL A 144 -12.26 -31.73 3.06
C VAL A 144 -12.34 -30.46 3.92
N ILE A 145 -11.55 -29.44 3.57
CA ILE A 145 -11.54 -28.15 4.29
C ILE A 145 -12.93 -27.51 4.29
N TRP A 146 -13.59 -27.45 3.13
CA TRP A 146 -14.90 -26.82 2.99
C TRP A 146 -16.00 -27.58 3.74
N GLU A 147 -16.00 -28.91 3.67
CA GLU A 147 -16.99 -29.76 4.33
C GLU A 147 -16.95 -29.67 5.85
N ASN A 148 -15.76 -29.50 6.42
CA ASN A 148 -15.59 -29.35 7.86
C ASN A 148 -16.25 -28.08 8.41
N ILE A 149 -16.34 -27.01 7.62
CA ILE A 149 -16.86 -25.72 8.11
C ILE A 149 -18.23 -25.34 7.53
N LYS A 150 -18.62 -25.86 6.36
CA LYS A 150 -19.85 -25.46 5.65
C LYS A 150 -21.12 -25.76 6.46
N ASN A 151 -21.06 -26.70 7.39
CA ASN A 151 -22.19 -27.04 8.25
C ASN A 151 -22.35 -26.07 9.44
N HIS A 152 -21.31 -25.27 9.73
CA HIS A 152 -21.28 -24.30 10.82
C HIS A 152 -21.51 -22.85 10.34
N TYR A 153 -21.24 -22.59 9.06
CA TYR A 153 -21.33 -21.26 8.46
C TYR A 153 -22.08 -21.31 7.13
N ASP A 154 -22.84 -20.26 6.83
CA ASP A 154 -23.56 -20.10 5.56
C ASP A 154 -22.55 -19.81 4.42
N LEU A 155 -21.94 -20.86 3.90
CA LEU A 155 -20.90 -20.82 2.86
C LEU A 155 -21.44 -21.39 1.57
N SER A 156 -21.66 -20.52 0.60
CA SER A 156 -22.13 -20.93 -0.72
C SER A 156 -21.08 -21.74 -1.46
N CYS A 157 -21.54 -22.58 -2.40
CA CYS A 157 -20.63 -23.28 -3.31
C CYS A 157 -19.81 -22.28 -4.16
N GLU A 158 -20.36 -21.12 -4.49
CA GLU A 158 -19.64 -20.09 -5.23
C GLU A 158 -18.46 -19.51 -4.43
N ASP A 159 -18.62 -19.26 -3.13
CA ASP A 159 -17.52 -18.81 -2.26
C ASP A 159 -16.44 -19.88 -2.11
N PHE A 160 -16.84 -21.15 -2.05
CA PHE A 160 -15.90 -22.26 -2.07
C PHE A 160 -15.01 -22.19 -3.31
N PHE A 161 -15.59 -22.06 -4.50
CA PHE A 161 -14.85 -21.98 -5.76
C PHE A 161 -13.95 -20.74 -5.83
N LYS A 162 -14.43 -19.59 -5.38
CA LYS A 162 -13.71 -18.32 -5.49
C LYS A 162 -12.60 -18.15 -4.45
N TYR A 163 -12.80 -18.63 -3.22
CA TYR A 163 -11.98 -18.27 -2.06
C TYR A 163 -11.31 -19.42 -1.34
N ILE A 164 -11.78 -20.68 -1.50
CA ILE A 164 -11.22 -21.85 -0.81
C ILE A 164 -10.50 -22.78 -1.79
N LEU A 165 -11.17 -23.17 -2.89
CA LEU A 165 -10.67 -24.05 -3.94
C LEU A 165 -9.37 -23.60 -4.64
N PRO A 166 -9.09 -22.30 -4.86
CA PRO A 166 -7.91 -21.89 -5.62
C PRO A 166 -6.60 -22.38 -4.99
N TYR A 167 -5.74 -22.97 -5.81
CA TYR A 167 -4.44 -23.52 -5.39
C TYR A 167 -3.34 -22.46 -5.31
N ARG A 168 -3.55 -21.30 -5.94
CA ARG A 168 -2.59 -20.20 -6.08
C ARG A 168 -3.03 -18.97 -5.29
N ILE A 169 -2.04 -18.21 -4.80
CA ILE A 169 -2.21 -16.92 -4.14
C ILE A 169 -1.79 -15.79 -5.09
N ASN A 170 -0.59 -15.88 -5.68
CA ASN A 170 -0.09 -14.95 -6.68
C ASN A 170 0.95 -15.63 -7.60
N ASN A 171 2.22 -15.20 -7.63
CA ASN A 171 3.24 -15.70 -8.56
C ASN A 171 4.32 -16.59 -7.91
N GLU A 172 3.98 -17.27 -6.81
CA GLU A 172 4.82 -18.27 -6.16
C GLU A 172 5.12 -19.50 -7.06
N PRO A 173 6.17 -20.29 -6.78
CA PRO A 173 6.27 -21.67 -7.26
C PRO A 173 5.14 -22.54 -6.70
N LEU A 174 4.75 -23.57 -7.46
CA LEU A 174 3.77 -24.56 -7.01
C LEU A 174 4.32 -25.34 -5.80
N ILE A 175 3.49 -25.44 -4.76
CA ILE A 175 3.76 -26.19 -3.54
C ILE A 175 2.44 -26.68 -2.93
N GLU A 176 2.46 -27.80 -2.20
CA GLU A 176 1.27 -28.45 -1.62
C GLU A 176 0.94 -27.87 -0.24
N TRP A 177 0.57 -26.59 -0.21
CA TRP A 177 0.43 -25.85 1.05
C TRP A 177 -0.91 -26.09 1.79
N LYS A 178 -1.95 -26.60 1.11
CA LYS A 178 -3.25 -26.94 1.74
C LYS A 178 -3.23 -28.27 2.50
N ASP A 179 -2.32 -29.16 2.14
CA ASP A 179 -2.05 -30.41 2.87
C ASP A 179 -1.01 -30.18 3.98
N SER A 180 -0.69 -28.92 4.28
CA SER A 180 0.32 -28.63 5.28
C SER A 180 -0.11 -29.14 6.66
N ALA A 181 0.84 -29.74 7.37
CA ALA A 181 0.70 -30.08 8.79
C ALA A 181 0.14 -28.92 9.63
N TYR A 182 0.22 -27.68 9.15
CA TYR A 182 -0.39 -26.49 9.75
C TYR A 182 -1.89 -26.63 10.06
N TYR A 183 -2.66 -27.35 9.22
CA TYR A 183 -4.07 -27.67 9.50
C TYR A 183 -4.20 -28.61 10.70
N TYR A 184 -3.33 -29.61 10.79
CA TYR A 184 -3.37 -30.67 11.82
C TYR A 184 -2.62 -30.33 13.12
N LEU A 185 -1.71 -29.35 13.07
CA LEU A 185 -0.92 -28.86 14.22
C LEU A 185 -1.80 -28.15 15.26
N TYR A 186 -2.97 -27.67 14.84
CA TYR A 186 -3.90 -26.94 15.68
C TYR A 186 -5.28 -27.59 15.61
N ASN A 187 -5.71 -28.23 16.69
CA ASN A 187 -7.09 -28.69 16.81
C ASN A 187 -8.01 -27.47 17.01
N PHE A 188 -8.75 -27.11 15.95
CA PHE A 188 -9.75 -26.05 15.96
C PHE A 188 -11.19 -26.56 16.15
N ASP A 189 -11.41 -27.85 16.42
CA ASP A 189 -12.73 -28.47 16.67
C ASP A 189 -13.50 -27.77 17.82
N LYS A 190 -12.76 -27.10 18.73
CA LYS A 190 -13.36 -26.25 19.76
C LYS A 190 -14.12 -25.05 19.17
N GLY A 191 -13.70 -24.51 18.03
CA GLY A 191 -14.36 -23.39 17.35
C GLY A 191 -15.81 -23.69 16.97
N ASP A 192 -16.07 -24.91 16.50
CA ASP A 192 -17.42 -25.38 16.12
C ASP A 192 -18.37 -25.48 17.32
N GLN A 193 -17.81 -25.71 18.52
CA GLN A 193 -18.55 -25.76 19.79
C GLN A 193 -18.71 -24.38 20.44
N LEU A 194 -17.97 -23.36 19.99
CA LEU A 194 -17.94 -22.03 20.62
C LEU A 194 -18.98 -21.05 20.03
N GLY A 195 -19.72 -21.45 18.99
CA GLY A 195 -20.80 -20.64 18.42
C GLY A 195 -20.33 -19.32 17.81
N PHE A 196 -19.08 -19.25 17.35
CA PHE A 196 -18.53 -18.02 16.79
C PHE A 196 -19.22 -17.60 15.49
N SER A 197 -19.28 -16.28 15.24
CA SER A 197 -19.44 -15.79 13.87
C SER A 197 -18.20 -16.15 13.05
N LEU A 198 -18.29 -16.07 11.72
CA LEU A 198 -17.14 -16.40 10.86
C LEU A 198 -15.94 -15.48 11.16
N GLY A 199 -16.21 -14.20 11.47
CA GLY A 199 -15.19 -13.25 11.94
C GLY A 199 -14.63 -13.59 13.31
N GLY A 200 -15.45 -14.11 14.23
CA GLY A 200 -15.00 -14.62 15.52
C GLY A 200 -14.06 -15.82 15.38
N TYR A 201 -14.38 -16.74 14.46
CA TYR A 201 -13.54 -17.88 14.13
C TYR A 201 -12.21 -17.46 13.51
N GLN A 202 -12.23 -16.50 12.58
CA GLN A 202 -11.01 -15.89 12.03
C GLN A 202 -10.14 -15.24 13.11
N GLY A 203 -10.75 -14.49 14.04
CA GLY A 203 -10.03 -13.89 15.18
C GLY A 203 -9.41 -14.94 16.09
N TYR A 204 -10.13 -16.03 16.36
CA TYR A 204 -9.63 -17.15 17.15
C TYR A 204 -8.43 -17.86 16.51
N ILE A 205 -8.48 -18.11 15.19
CA ILE A 205 -7.34 -18.64 14.43
C ILE A 205 -6.16 -17.69 14.46
N SER A 206 -6.40 -16.40 14.21
CA SER A 206 -5.35 -15.36 14.18
C SER A 206 -4.63 -15.22 15.53
N ALA A 207 -5.34 -15.42 16.64
CA ALA A 207 -4.76 -15.39 17.98
C ALA A 207 -3.89 -16.64 18.29
N LYS A 208 -4.16 -17.78 17.64
CA LYS A 208 -3.50 -19.06 17.93
C LYS A 208 -2.37 -19.41 16.98
N VAL A 209 -2.39 -18.88 15.76
CA VAL A 209 -1.43 -19.19 14.71
C VAL A 209 -0.19 -18.27 14.84
N PRO A 210 0.98 -18.77 15.29
CA PRO A 210 2.14 -17.93 15.61
C PRO A 210 2.82 -17.29 14.39
N THR A 211 2.58 -17.80 13.18
CA THR A 211 3.19 -17.27 11.94
C THR A 211 2.79 -15.84 11.64
N TYR A 212 1.64 -15.37 12.13
CA TYR A 212 1.25 -13.96 12.01
C TYR A 212 2.26 -12.99 12.67
N TYR A 213 2.95 -13.43 13.72
CA TYR A 213 3.81 -12.56 14.55
C TYR A 213 5.31 -12.86 14.44
N ASN A 214 5.70 -14.00 13.83
CA ASN A 214 7.09 -14.48 13.84
C ASN A 214 7.86 -14.27 12.52
N TYR A 215 7.34 -13.49 11.55
CA TYR A 215 8.01 -13.22 10.28
C TYR A 215 9.48 -12.79 10.41
N GLU A 216 9.75 -11.85 11.31
CA GLU A 216 11.10 -11.31 11.49
C GLU A 216 12.06 -12.36 12.05
N LYS A 217 11.60 -13.24 12.96
CA LYS A 217 12.42 -14.33 13.51
C LYS A 217 12.82 -15.37 12.47
N PHE A 218 11.93 -15.68 11.53
CA PHE A 218 12.26 -16.57 10.42
C PHE A 218 13.23 -15.90 9.44
N LYS A 219 13.05 -14.60 9.18
CA LYS A 219 13.91 -13.86 8.26
C LYS A 219 15.37 -13.79 8.69
N GLU A 220 15.62 -13.69 9.99
CA GLU A 220 16.98 -13.68 10.55
C GLU A 220 17.75 -14.99 10.28
N GLN A 221 17.06 -16.09 10.02
CA GLN A 221 17.66 -17.41 9.78
C GLN A 221 18.10 -17.62 8.31
N PHE A 222 17.66 -16.77 7.38
CA PHE A 222 18.04 -16.92 5.97
C PHE A 222 19.49 -16.52 5.72
N SER A 223 20.17 -17.34 4.92
CA SER A 223 21.54 -17.06 4.50
C SER A 223 21.57 -15.92 3.49
N ASP A 224 20.53 -15.83 2.64
CA ASP A 224 20.41 -14.83 1.60
C ASP A 224 20.09 -13.44 2.15
N SER A 225 20.97 -12.48 1.86
CA SER A 225 20.79 -11.12 2.33
C SER A 225 19.57 -10.41 1.75
N LEU A 226 19.08 -10.81 0.56
CA LEU A 226 17.89 -10.19 -0.05
C LEU A 226 16.63 -10.54 0.73
N LEU A 227 16.47 -11.80 1.18
CA LEU A 227 15.36 -12.22 2.02
C LEU A 227 15.52 -11.71 3.46
N ARG A 228 16.73 -11.81 4.02
CA ARG A 228 17.00 -11.35 5.39
C ARG A 228 16.73 -9.86 5.57
N LYS A 229 17.06 -9.02 4.58
CA LYS A 229 16.85 -7.56 4.61
C LYS A 229 15.51 -7.12 4.00
N TYR A 230 14.72 -8.04 3.47
CA TYR A 230 13.42 -7.73 2.88
C TYR A 230 12.52 -7.03 3.91
N LYS A 231 11.81 -5.95 3.53
CA LYS A 231 10.88 -5.26 4.42
C LYS A 231 9.45 -5.65 4.06
N SER A 232 8.82 -6.44 4.91
CA SER A 232 7.44 -6.89 4.71
C SER A 232 6.47 -5.71 4.71
N ASP A 233 5.56 -5.66 3.74
CA ASP A 233 4.56 -4.60 3.61
C ASP A 233 3.12 -5.16 3.65
N CYS A 234 2.15 -4.32 3.28
CA CYS A 234 0.73 -4.69 3.29
C CYS A 234 0.37 -5.86 2.37
N ILE A 235 1.10 -6.06 1.25
CA ILE A 235 0.85 -7.17 0.33
C ILE A 235 1.19 -8.48 1.01
N ASP A 236 2.36 -8.55 1.64
CA ASP A 236 2.82 -9.78 2.30
C ASP A 236 1.83 -10.16 3.40
N ARG A 237 1.43 -9.21 4.25
CA ARG A 237 0.45 -9.43 5.33
C ARG A 237 -0.91 -9.89 4.81
N ALA A 238 -1.40 -9.30 3.72
CA ALA A 238 -2.68 -9.67 3.12
C ALA A 238 -2.65 -11.11 2.60
N TYR A 239 -1.59 -11.49 1.89
CA TYR A 239 -1.42 -12.86 1.39
C TYR A 239 -1.22 -13.88 2.50
N SER A 240 -0.43 -13.58 3.53
CA SER A 240 -0.28 -14.46 4.69
C SER A 240 -1.60 -14.73 5.38
N THR A 241 -2.41 -13.68 5.57
CA THR A 241 -3.75 -13.80 6.15
C THR A 241 -4.66 -14.63 5.26
N GLN A 242 -4.62 -14.41 3.93
CA GLN A 242 -5.38 -15.21 2.98
C GLN A 242 -4.99 -16.68 3.01
N ILE A 243 -3.68 -17.02 3.05
CA ILE A 243 -3.18 -18.39 3.12
C ILE A 243 -3.74 -19.11 4.35
N ILE A 244 -3.56 -18.50 5.53
CA ILE A 244 -4.00 -19.10 6.78
C ILE A 244 -5.53 -19.24 6.81
N ASN A 245 -6.26 -18.22 6.41
CA ASN A 245 -7.72 -18.31 6.37
C ASN A 245 -8.17 -19.42 5.41
N ARG A 246 -7.54 -19.53 4.24
CA ARG A 246 -7.89 -20.53 3.23
C ARG A 246 -7.62 -21.96 3.68
N ILE A 247 -6.54 -22.24 4.39
CA ILE A 247 -6.30 -23.60 4.95
C ILE A 247 -7.33 -24.00 6.01
N PHE A 248 -7.92 -23.03 6.72
CA PHE A 248 -9.02 -23.26 7.68
C PHE A 248 -10.41 -23.01 7.06
N GLY A 249 -10.48 -22.93 5.72
CA GLY A 249 -11.70 -22.76 4.94
C GLY A 249 -12.40 -21.40 5.08
N ILE A 250 -11.82 -20.43 5.79
CA ILE A 250 -12.40 -19.09 5.91
C ILE A 250 -12.32 -18.38 4.54
N PRO A 251 -13.46 -18.03 3.91
CA PRO A 251 -13.48 -17.39 2.60
C PRO A 251 -12.96 -15.95 2.69
N THR A 252 -11.72 -15.75 2.24
CA THR A 252 -11.01 -14.46 2.31
C THR A 252 -10.57 -14.00 0.94
N ALA A 253 -10.96 -12.77 0.58
CA ALA A 253 -10.45 -12.07 -0.59
C ALA A 253 -9.37 -11.05 -0.20
N VAL A 254 -8.60 -10.58 -1.17
CA VAL A 254 -7.65 -9.47 -1.01
C VAL A 254 -8.12 -8.32 -1.87
N ASP A 255 -8.41 -7.20 -1.23
CA ASP A 255 -8.79 -5.95 -1.89
C ASP A 255 -7.63 -4.97 -1.79
N PHE A 256 -7.53 -4.06 -2.76
CA PHE A 256 -6.44 -3.11 -2.82
C PHE A 256 -6.77 -1.81 -3.56
N VAL A 257 -6.10 -0.75 -3.15
CA VAL A 257 -6.03 0.53 -3.88
C VAL A 257 -4.69 0.56 -4.62
N PRO A 258 -4.68 0.67 -5.97
CA PRO A 258 -3.43 0.70 -6.73
C PRO A 258 -2.64 1.98 -6.46
N HIS A 259 -3.33 3.12 -6.34
CA HIS A 259 -2.75 4.43 -6.02
C HIS A 259 -3.76 5.25 -5.23
N TYR A 260 -3.37 5.74 -4.04
CA TYR A 260 -4.23 6.63 -3.28
C TYR A 260 -4.30 8.02 -3.93
N PRO A 261 -5.49 8.63 -3.98
CA PRO A 261 -5.69 9.95 -4.55
C PRO A 261 -5.42 11.09 -3.58
N THR A 262 -5.16 10.83 -2.29
CA THR A 262 -4.97 11.84 -1.22
C THR A 262 -3.70 11.64 -0.40
N GLN A 263 -2.97 10.55 -0.63
CA GLN A 263 -1.71 10.22 0.04
C GLN A 263 -0.84 9.36 -0.87
N GLU A 264 0.43 9.14 -0.49
CA GLU A 264 1.33 8.31 -1.27
C GLU A 264 1.10 6.81 -1.06
N ASN A 265 1.62 6.03 -2.03
CA ASN A 265 1.59 4.58 -2.08
C ASN A 265 0.22 3.95 -2.41
N ARG A 266 0.22 2.63 -2.28
CA ARG A 266 -0.86 1.65 -2.50
C ARG A 266 -1.16 0.94 -1.19
N HIS A 267 -2.29 0.25 -1.09
CA HIS A 267 -2.57 -0.58 0.08
C HIS A 267 -3.37 -1.82 -0.29
N TYR A 268 -3.06 -2.93 0.39
CA TYR A 268 -3.71 -4.23 0.25
C TYR A 268 -4.20 -4.67 1.63
N TRP A 269 -5.42 -5.17 1.68
CA TRP A 269 -6.03 -5.71 2.90
C TRP A 269 -6.87 -6.94 2.57
N THR A 270 -7.20 -7.71 3.59
CA THR A 270 -8.11 -8.85 3.45
C THR A 270 -9.52 -8.45 3.79
N ILE A 271 -10.48 -9.08 3.12
CA ILE A 271 -11.89 -9.03 3.49
C ILE A 271 -12.43 -10.43 3.71
N LEU A 272 -13.31 -10.54 4.69
CA LEU A 272 -14.06 -11.76 4.95
C LEU A 272 -15.33 -11.76 4.08
N ARG A 273 -15.66 -12.90 3.49
CA ARG A 273 -16.92 -13.08 2.73
C ARG A 273 -17.93 -13.85 3.58
N ASP A 274 -18.64 -13.15 4.45
CA ASP A 274 -19.76 -13.69 5.25
C ASP A 274 -21.08 -13.14 4.71
N HIS A 275 -21.93 -13.98 4.11
CA HIS A 275 -23.18 -13.56 3.47
C HIS A 275 -24.26 -13.11 4.47
N ARG A 276 -24.15 -13.53 5.75
CA ARG A 276 -25.07 -13.12 6.83
C ARG A 276 -24.96 -11.64 7.15
N TYR A 277 -23.78 -11.07 6.89
CA TYR A 277 -23.56 -9.65 6.94
C TYR A 277 -23.49 -9.19 5.50
N VAL A 278 -24.61 -8.65 4.99
CA VAL A 278 -24.79 -8.16 3.60
C VAL A 278 -23.65 -7.25 3.11
N ASN A 279 -22.86 -6.74 4.04
CA ASN A 279 -21.53 -6.27 3.79
C ASN A 279 -20.74 -6.48 5.09
N SER A 280 -20.10 -7.65 5.31
CA SER A 280 -18.96 -7.72 6.24
C SER A 280 -17.79 -6.93 5.64
N LYS A 281 -18.01 -5.63 5.40
CA LYS A 281 -16.99 -4.61 5.49
C LYS A 281 -16.40 -4.86 6.86
N CYS A 282 -15.34 -5.67 6.91
CA CYS A 282 -14.38 -5.54 7.98
C CYS A 282 -13.88 -4.11 7.79
N TYR A 283 -14.59 -3.16 8.40
CA TYR A 283 -14.28 -1.76 8.33
C TYR A 283 -12.90 -1.68 8.98
N TYR A 284 -11.86 -1.68 8.14
CA TYR A 284 -10.76 -0.80 8.44
C TYR A 284 -11.39 0.58 8.39
N SER A 285 -11.84 1.07 9.56
CA SER A 285 -12.40 2.40 9.81
C SER A 285 -11.43 3.55 9.47
N TYR A 286 -10.37 3.23 8.72
CA TYR A 286 -9.23 4.04 8.36
C TYR A 286 -8.84 3.86 6.89
N THR A 287 -9.60 3.15 6.03
CA THR A 287 -9.34 3.21 4.58
C THR A 287 -9.53 4.65 4.13
N PRO A 288 -8.47 5.36 3.74
CA PRO A 288 -8.58 6.73 3.26
C PRO A 288 -9.45 6.78 2.02
N TYR A 289 -9.92 7.97 1.69
CA TYR A 289 -10.68 8.24 0.47
C TYR A 289 -10.01 7.63 -0.77
N THR A 290 -10.74 6.84 -1.56
CA THR A 290 -10.19 6.05 -2.69
C THR A 290 -10.78 6.43 -4.05
N ALA A 291 -9.95 6.36 -5.09
CA ALA A 291 -10.39 6.58 -6.47
C ALA A 291 -11.01 5.33 -7.08
N LYS A 292 -10.38 4.20 -6.81
CA LYS A 292 -10.73 2.86 -7.25
C LYS A 292 -10.27 1.85 -6.20
N VAL A 293 -11.07 0.81 -6.02
CA VAL A 293 -10.72 -0.38 -5.24
C VAL A 293 -10.88 -1.61 -6.11
N TYR A 294 -9.87 -2.47 -6.11
CA TYR A 294 -9.86 -3.71 -6.87
C TYR A 294 -9.75 -4.91 -5.93
N ARG A 295 -10.46 -5.98 -6.28
CA ARG A 295 -10.38 -7.27 -5.60
C ARG A 295 -9.59 -8.25 -6.44
N LYS A 296 -8.58 -8.90 -5.85
CA LYS A 296 -7.85 -10.01 -6.46
C LYS A 296 -8.78 -11.22 -6.61
N THR A 297 -8.75 -11.85 -7.78
CA THR A 297 -9.57 -13.02 -8.12
C THR A 297 -8.72 -14.22 -8.49
N SER A 298 -9.30 -15.41 -8.38
CA SER A 298 -8.74 -16.65 -8.92
C SER A 298 -9.26 -16.99 -10.32
N PHE A 299 -10.12 -16.12 -10.87
CA PHE A 299 -10.74 -16.26 -12.17
C PHE A 299 -10.44 -15.07 -13.07
N ILE A 300 -10.48 -15.31 -14.38
CA ILE A 300 -10.11 -14.35 -15.42
C ILE A 300 -11.23 -13.34 -15.64
N ASN A 301 -10.87 -12.05 -15.66
CA ASN A 301 -11.76 -10.94 -15.98
C ASN A 301 -11.35 -10.25 -17.28
N PRO A 302 -12.29 -9.54 -17.95
CA PRO A 302 -11.99 -8.79 -19.17
C PRO A 302 -10.88 -7.76 -18.96
N ILE A 303 -9.93 -7.73 -19.89
CA ILE A 303 -8.85 -6.74 -19.99
C ILE A 303 -8.77 -6.26 -21.45
N PRO A 304 -8.09 -5.13 -21.75
CA PRO A 304 -7.86 -4.73 -23.13
C PRO A 304 -7.04 -5.79 -23.86
N ASP A 305 -7.56 -6.32 -24.96
CA ASP A 305 -6.82 -7.22 -25.86
C ASP A 305 -6.37 -6.46 -27.11
N ASP A 306 -5.15 -5.93 -27.06
CA ASP A 306 -4.57 -5.18 -28.15
C ASP A 306 -3.05 -5.36 -28.22
N LYS A 307 -2.54 -5.56 -29.44
CA LYS A 307 -1.12 -5.80 -29.73
C LYS A 307 -0.39 -4.53 -30.16
N ASP A 308 -1.12 -3.53 -30.63
CA ASP A 308 -0.59 -2.32 -31.25
C ASP A 308 -0.57 -1.17 -30.24
N ASN A 309 -1.56 -1.12 -29.35
CA ASN A 309 -1.68 -0.12 -28.30
C ASN A 309 -0.88 -0.54 -27.06
N PHE A 310 -0.18 0.43 -26.46
CA PHE A 310 0.40 0.22 -25.14
C PHE A 310 -0.70 0.11 -24.09
N ILE A 311 -0.57 -0.89 -23.22
CA ILE A 311 -1.49 -1.11 -22.10
C ILE A 311 -0.63 -1.14 -20.83
N PRO A 312 -0.91 -0.30 -19.82
CA PRO A 312 -0.18 -0.30 -18.55
C PRO A 312 -0.19 -1.68 -17.89
N HIS A 313 0.92 -2.04 -17.22
CA HIS A 313 1.09 -3.37 -16.64
C HIS A 313 -0.03 -3.74 -15.65
N PHE A 314 -0.42 -2.79 -14.78
CA PHE A 314 -1.52 -2.98 -13.84
C PHE A 314 -2.83 -3.37 -14.55
N ILE A 315 -3.13 -2.76 -15.70
CA ILE A 315 -4.35 -3.01 -16.46
C ILE A 315 -4.35 -4.40 -17.10
N ARG A 316 -3.18 -4.92 -17.52
CA ARG A 316 -3.03 -6.24 -18.14
C ARG A 316 -3.26 -7.44 -17.20
N ASP A 317 -3.35 -7.24 -15.90
CA ASP A 317 -3.62 -8.32 -14.94
C ASP A 317 -5.12 -8.73 -15.00
N PRO A 318 -5.49 -9.92 -15.49
CA PRO A 318 -6.89 -10.34 -15.56
C PRO A 318 -7.45 -10.82 -14.22
N TYR A 319 -6.61 -11.02 -13.20
CA TYR A 319 -7.01 -11.57 -11.91
C TYR A 319 -7.43 -10.49 -10.92
N LYS A 320 -8.24 -9.55 -11.40
CA LYS A 320 -8.84 -8.50 -10.58
C LYS A 320 -10.21 -8.07 -11.10
N ILE A 321 -11.09 -7.67 -10.19
CA ILE A 321 -12.36 -6.99 -10.49
C ILE A 321 -12.43 -5.65 -9.78
N ASP A 322 -13.19 -4.73 -10.34
CA ASP A 322 -13.52 -3.45 -9.71
C ASP A 322 -14.62 -3.68 -8.65
N VAL A 323 -14.34 -3.28 -7.41
CA VAL A 323 -15.26 -3.34 -6.26
C VAL A 323 -15.44 -1.97 -5.61
N THR A 324 -15.14 -0.90 -6.34
CA THR A 324 -15.13 0.47 -5.81
C THR A 324 -16.46 0.87 -5.17
N GLU A 325 -17.59 0.41 -5.73
CA GLU A 325 -18.93 0.66 -5.19
C GLU A 325 -19.19 0.01 -3.82
N GLU A 326 -18.40 -1.00 -3.43
CA GLU A 326 -18.45 -1.56 -2.07
C GLU A 326 -17.85 -0.58 -1.04
N TYR A 327 -17.03 0.38 -1.48
CA TYR A 327 -16.26 1.29 -0.62
C TYR A 327 -16.70 2.76 -0.73
N GLU A 328 -17.02 3.22 -1.93
CA GLU A 328 -17.22 4.64 -2.23
C GLU A 328 -18.60 4.92 -2.81
N ASN A 329 -19.05 6.17 -2.65
CA ASN A 329 -20.13 6.70 -3.47
C ASN A 329 -19.59 7.03 -4.86
N VAL A 330 -19.95 6.22 -5.86
CA VAL A 330 -19.34 6.33 -7.19
C VAL A 330 -20.09 7.24 -8.15
N VAL A 331 -19.41 7.69 -9.21
CA VAL A 331 -19.98 8.33 -10.41
C VAL A 331 -19.30 7.80 -11.66
N ASP A 332 -19.88 8.06 -12.83
CA ASP A 332 -19.24 7.82 -14.11
C ASP A 332 -18.69 9.14 -14.68
N LEU A 333 -17.46 9.11 -15.18
CA LEU A 333 -16.79 10.27 -15.75
C LEU A 333 -16.68 10.13 -17.28
N ASN A 334 -17.33 11.05 -17.98
CA ASN A 334 -17.20 11.20 -19.42
C ASN A 334 -16.13 12.24 -19.77
N TYR A 335 -15.23 11.89 -20.69
CA TYR A 335 -14.24 12.82 -21.22
C TYR A 335 -14.12 12.71 -22.74
N THR A 336 -13.84 13.83 -23.41
CA THR A 336 -13.62 13.88 -24.86
C THR A 336 -12.27 14.53 -25.15
N PHE A 337 -11.32 13.74 -25.67
CA PHE A 337 -10.06 14.25 -26.17
C PHE A 337 -10.28 15.03 -27.47
N LYS A 338 -9.80 16.27 -27.52
CA LYS A 338 -9.87 17.11 -28.74
C LYS A 338 -8.90 16.64 -29.82
N THR A 339 -7.73 16.18 -29.40
CA THR A 339 -6.65 15.70 -30.26
C THR A 339 -6.20 14.32 -29.77
N PHE A 340 -6.15 13.36 -30.70
CA PHE A 340 -5.70 11.99 -30.45
C PHE A 340 -5.29 11.36 -31.78
N LYS A 341 -4.49 10.29 -31.75
CA LYS A 341 -4.16 9.53 -32.98
C LYS A 341 -5.32 8.62 -33.36
N SER A 342 -5.58 8.47 -34.65
CA SER A 342 -6.72 7.70 -35.16
C SER A 342 -6.71 6.21 -34.76
N ASN A 343 -5.55 5.65 -34.42
CA ASN A 343 -5.38 4.28 -33.97
C ASN A 343 -5.39 4.10 -32.44
N THR A 344 -5.53 5.19 -31.67
CA THR A 344 -5.64 5.12 -30.20
C THR A 344 -7.00 4.52 -29.82
N LYS A 345 -6.99 3.34 -29.20
CA LYS A 345 -8.23 2.61 -28.85
C LYS A 345 -8.65 2.71 -27.39
N TYR A 346 -7.79 3.17 -26.50
CA TYR A 346 -8.06 3.19 -25.06
C TYR A 346 -7.75 4.55 -24.46
N GLY A 347 -8.61 4.97 -23.55
CA GLY A 347 -8.34 6.05 -22.60
C GLY A 347 -8.09 5.46 -21.21
N TYR A 348 -7.29 6.17 -20.43
CA TYR A 348 -6.94 5.82 -19.06
C TYR A 348 -7.27 6.99 -18.14
N LEU A 349 -7.58 6.67 -16.89
CA LEU A 349 -7.83 7.66 -15.85
C LEU A 349 -6.72 7.55 -14.81
N CYS A 350 -6.10 8.68 -14.48
CA CYS A 350 -5.01 8.73 -13.53
C CYS A 350 -5.36 9.52 -12.27
N VAL A 351 -4.65 9.20 -11.18
CA VAL A 351 -4.53 10.05 -9.98
C VAL A 351 -3.07 10.35 -9.72
N PHE A 352 -2.80 11.46 -9.04
CA PHE A 352 -1.43 11.85 -8.70
C PHE A 352 -0.96 11.06 -7.48
N ASN A 353 0.13 10.31 -7.64
CA ASN A 353 0.72 9.46 -6.61
C ASN A 353 2.21 9.26 -6.92
N ASN A 354 3.07 9.31 -5.90
CA ASN A 354 4.52 9.18 -5.99
C ASN A 354 5.12 10.07 -7.08
N LEU A 355 4.77 11.36 -7.07
CA LEU A 355 5.26 12.39 -8.01
C LEU A 355 4.87 12.19 -9.49
N ALA A 356 3.87 11.33 -9.78
CA ALA A 356 3.44 11.04 -11.15
C ALA A 356 1.91 10.83 -11.26
N TRP A 357 1.38 10.97 -12.48
CA TRP A 357 0.02 10.58 -12.82
C TRP A 357 -0.03 9.08 -13.15
N ASN A 358 -0.56 8.27 -12.24
CA ASN A 358 -0.59 6.81 -12.38
C ASN A 358 -2.01 6.33 -12.72
N GLU A 359 -2.12 5.35 -13.61
CA GLU A 359 -3.40 4.82 -14.07
C GLU A 359 -4.11 4.03 -12.96
N ILE A 360 -5.39 4.33 -12.79
CA ILE A 360 -6.28 3.63 -11.87
C ILE A 360 -7.49 3.05 -12.58
N ALA A 361 -7.85 3.50 -13.79
CA ALA A 361 -8.91 2.90 -14.60
C ALA A 361 -8.62 3.02 -16.09
N TRP A 362 -9.38 2.26 -16.90
CA TRP A 362 -9.29 2.27 -18.36
C TRP A 362 -10.68 2.08 -18.97
N SER A 363 -10.84 2.49 -20.23
CA SER A 363 -12.03 2.18 -21.04
C SER A 363 -11.71 2.31 -22.53
N GLU A 364 -12.52 1.69 -23.38
CA GLU A 364 -12.43 1.88 -24.84
C GLU A 364 -12.73 3.34 -25.20
N MET A 365 -11.93 3.87 -26.12
CA MET A 365 -12.11 5.21 -26.67
C MET A 365 -12.70 5.14 -28.07
N ARG A 366 -13.79 5.87 -28.31
CA ARG A 366 -14.47 5.94 -29.61
C ARG A 366 -14.60 7.38 -30.07
N GLY A 367 -13.91 7.75 -31.15
CA GLY A 367 -13.92 9.12 -31.67
C GLY A 367 -13.47 10.15 -30.63
N GLY A 368 -12.45 9.81 -29.82
CA GLY A 368 -11.92 10.66 -28.74
C GLY A 368 -12.76 10.64 -27.46
N LYS A 369 -13.94 10.00 -27.44
CA LYS A 369 -14.80 9.91 -26.26
C LYS A 369 -14.48 8.66 -25.46
N VAL A 370 -14.40 8.82 -24.14
CA VAL A 370 -14.18 7.75 -23.18
C VAL A 370 -15.09 7.95 -21.97
N MET A 371 -15.54 6.84 -21.38
CA MET A 371 -16.34 6.82 -20.15
C MET A 371 -15.63 5.93 -19.13
N PHE A 372 -15.30 6.49 -17.97
CA PHE A 372 -14.74 5.77 -16.84
C PHE A 372 -15.84 5.54 -15.82
N GLU A 373 -16.27 4.30 -15.68
CA GLU A 373 -17.36 3.93 -14.78
C GLU A 373 -16.91 3.87 -13.33
N LYS A 374 -17.83 4.03 -12.37
CA LYS A 374 -17.66 3.71 -10.94
C LYS A 374 -16.41 4.32 -10.26
N ILE A 375 -16.13 5.60 -10.46
CA ILE A 375 -15.00 6.29 -9.81
C ILE A 375 -15.43 6.99 -8.52
N GLY A 376 -14.50 7.15 -7.58
CA GLY A 376 -14.68 7.99 -6.39
C GLY A 376 -14.98 9.47 -6.74
N ARG A 377 -15.60 10.17 -5.80
CA ARG A 377 -15.93 11.61 -5.86
C ARG A 377 -14.87 12.44 -5.15
N ASP A 378 -15.03 13.75 -5.04
CA ASP A 378 -14.09 14.66 -4.36
C ASP A 378 -12.58 14.35 -4.56
N ILE A 379 -12.18 14.02 -5.80
CA ILE A 379 -10.83 13.63 -6.21
C ILE A 379 -10.41 14.42 -7.45
N MET A 380 -9.11 14.69 -7.53
CA MET A 380 -8.45 15.16 -8.75
C MET A 380 -8.06 14.01 -9.67
N TYR A 381 -8.58 14.05 -10.90
CA TYR A 381 -8.29 13.06 -11.93
C TYR A 381 -7.59 13.69 -13.12
N MET A 382 -6.75 12.90 -13.79
CA MET A 382 -6.14 13.25 -15.06
C MET A 382 -6.46 12.16 -16.09
N PRO A 383 -7.39 12.40 -17.03
CA PRO A 383 -7.54 11.53 -18.19
C PRO A 383 -6.27 11.56 -19.05
N CYS A 384 -5.90 10.42 -19.61
CA CYS A 384 -4.80 10.33 -20.55
C CYS A 384 -5.04 9.24 -21.59
N TYR A 385 -4.24 9.24 -22.64
CA TYR A 385 -4.10 8.11 -23.57
C TYR A 385 -2.62 7.86 -23.83
N TYR A 386 -2.30 6.78 -24.54
CA TYR A 386 -0.92 6.49 -24.94
C TYR A 386 -0.69 6.68 -26.43
N ASP A 387 0.40 7.37 -26.77
CA ASP A 387 0.99 7.39 -28.10
C ASP A 387 2.31 6.60 -28.07
N GLY A 388 2.29 5.38 -28.61
CA GLY A 388 3.35 4.42 -28.35
C GLY A 388 3.46 4.17 -26.84
N LYS A 389 4.60 4.48 -26.23
CA LYS A 389 4.81 4.40 -24.77
C LYS A 389 4.71 5.76 -24.06
N HIS A 390 4.45 6.83 -24.80
CA HIS A 390 4.34 8.17 -24.23
C HIS A 390 2.91 8.41 -23.73
N GLN A 391 2.80 8.75 -22.45
CA GLN A 391 1.54 9.09 -21.80
C GLN A 391 1.16 10.53 -22.17
N VAL A 392 0.06 10.71 -22.89
CA VAL A 392 -0.44 12.02 -23.32
C VAL A 392 -1.65 12.40 -22.47
N PHE A 393 -1.52 13.48 -21.71
CA PHE A 393 -2.56 13.96 -20.80
C PHE A 393 -3.66 14.74 -21.50
N ALA A 394 -4.83 14.81 -20.86
CA ALA A 394 -5.85 15.80 -21.12
C ALA A 394 -5.31 17.23 -20.95
N ASP A 395 -5.97 18.20 -21.58
CA ASP A 395 -5.60 19.63 -21.47
C ASP A 395 -5.52 20.07 -19.99
N TYR A 396 -6.45 19.60 -19.17
CA TYR A 396 -6.62 20.03 -17.78
C TYR A 396 -7.00 18.88 -16.84
N PRO A 397 -6.53 18.90 -15.58
CA PRO A 397 -7.02 18.02 -14.53
C PRO A 397 -8.51 18.28 -14.28
N LEU A 398 -9.23 17.23 -13.87
CA LEU A 398 -10.65 17.26 -13.58
C LEU A 398 -10.87 17.01 -12.09
N TRP A 399 -11.45 17.99 -11.40
CA TRP A 399 -11.98 17.78 -10.06
C TRP A 399 -13.38 17.21 -10.17
N VAL A 400 -13.54 15.93 -9.81
CA VAL A 400 -14.86 15.35 -9.57
C VAL A 400 -15.24 15.75 -8.16
N ARG A 401 -16.24 16.61 -7.99
CA ARG A 401 -16.68 17.15 -6.68
C ARG A 401 -17.43 16.09 -5.87
N SER A 402 -17.66 16.37 -4.58
CA SER A 402 -18.39 15.47 -3.68
C SER A 402 -19.84 15.18 -4.13
N ASN A 403 -20.47 16.11 -4.84
CA ASN A 403 -21.79 15.94 -5.46
C ASN A 403 -21.75 15.18 -6.80
N GLY A 404 -20.57 14.88 -7.34
CA GLY A 404 -20.38 14.23 -8.64
C GLY A 404 -20.22 15.17 -9.83
N GLU A 405 -20.32 16.49 -9.64
CA GLU A 405 -20.07 17.46 -10.71
C GLU A 405 -18.58 17.47 -11.08
N VAL A 406 -18.30 17.63 -12.37
CA VAL A 406 -16.93 17.64 -12.90
C VAL A 406 -16.52 19.07 -13.22
N GLU A 407 -15.44 19.54 -12.61
CA GLU A 407 -14.87 20.87 -12.85
C GLU A 407 -13.43 20.75 -13.38
N PRO A 408 -13.16 21.23 -14.61
CA PRO A 408 -11.79 21.31 -15.12
C PRO A 408 -11.02 22.44 -14.43
N LEU A 409 -9.77 22.18 -14.02
CA LEU A 409 -8.89 23.19 -13.45
C LEU A 409 -8.12 23.93 -14.53
N VAL A 410 -8.69 25.04 -14.99
CA VAL A 410 -8.12 25.88 -16.05
C VAL A 410 -7.45 27.11 -15.43
N PRO A 411 -6.16 27.39 -15.73
CA PRO A 411 -5.48 28.59 -15.26
C PRO A 411 -6.08 29.86 -15.89
N ASP A 412 -6.52 30.78 -15.04
CA ASP A 412 -6.85 32.16 -15.42
C ASP A 412 -5.60 33.02 -15.35
N LYS A 413 -4.97 33.22 -16.52
CA LYS A 413 -3.75 34.01 -16.70
C LYS A 413 -3.99 35.53 -16.63
N LYS A 414 -5.24 35.98 -16.58
CA LYS A 414 -5.59 37.41 -16.43
C LYS A 414 -5.76 37.79 -14.96
N ARG A 415 -6.23 36.85 -14.15
CA ARG A 415 -6.38 37.02 -12.71
C ARG A 415 -5.22 36.36 -11.96
N LEU A 416 -4.21 37.17 -11.68
CA LEU A 416 -3.00 36.78 -10.97
C LEU A 416 -3.16 36.94 -9.45
N GLN A 417 -2.43 36.13 -8.69
CA GLN A 417 -2.43 36.15 -7.23
C GLN A 417 -1.03 35.92 -6.66
N LYS A 418 -0.83 36.35 -5.41
CA LYS A 418 0.37 36.05 -4.63
C LYS A 418 0.12 34.82 -3.76
N LEU A 419 1.02 33.83 -3.83
CA LEU A 419 0.98 32.64 -2.99
C LEU A 419 2.09 32.67 -1.95
N ARG A 420 1.74 32.39 -0.70
CA ARG A 420 2.68 32.08 0.38
C ARG A 420 2.49 30.61 0.78
N LEU A 421 3.52 29.79 0.58
CA LEU A 421 3.48 28.35 0.80
C LEU A 421 4.50 27.97 1.87
N ASN A 422 4.09 27.15 2.83
CA ASN A 422 4.92 26.69 3.94
C ASN A 422 5.13 25.17 3.93
N ARG A 423 4.57 24.46 2.95
CA ARG A 423 4.56 23.00 2.91
C ARG A 423 4.32 22.48 1.50
N LYS A 424 4.87 21.30 1.18
CA LYS A 424 4.76 20.64 -0.15
C LYS A 424 3.88 19.38 -0.17
N PHE A 425 3.32 18.98 0.98
CA PHE A 425 2.54 17.73 1.12
C PHE A 425 1.37 17.91 2.10
N THR A 426 0.44 16.95 2.21
CA THR A 426 -0.69 17.00 3.18
C THR A 426 -0.21 16.98 4.62
N TYR A 427 -0.67 17.90 5.48
CA TYR A 427 -0.29 17.93 6.90
C TYR A 427 -0.57 16.58 7.58
N ASN A 428 0.40 16.07 8.35
CA ASN A 428 0.25 14.82 9.09
C ASN A 428 -0.36 15.08 10.48
N PRO A 429 -1.63 14.69 10.74
CA PRO A 429 -2.27 14.95 12.02
C PRO A 429 -1.64 14.20 13.20
N SER A 430 -0.91 13.11 12.96
CA SER A 430 -0.13 12.45 14.02
C SER A 430 0.96 13.35 14.59
N GLY A 431 1.41 14.36 13.82
CA GLY A 431 2.30 15.42 14.29
C GLY A 431 1.72 16.23 15.45
N ASP A 432 0.40 16.45 15.48
CA ASP A 432 -0.26 17.23 16.54
C ASP A 432 -0.21 16.51 17.89
N TYR A 433 -0.35 15.18 17.90
CA TYR A 433 -0.23 14.39 19.12
C TYR A 433 1.16 14.52 19.73
N ASN A 434 2.21 14.39 18.90
CA ASN A 434 3.59 14.56 19.31
C ASN A 434 3.91 16.02 19.70
N GLY A 435 3.30 16.98 19.00
CA GLY A 435 3.40 18.41 19.25
C GLY A 435 2.81 18.83 20.59
N ALA A 436 1.61 18.35 20.92
CA ALA A 436 1.00 18.59 22.21
C ALA A 436 1.85 18.01 23.36
N ALA A 437 2.56 16.90 23.12
CA ALA A 437 3.37 16.24 24.12
C ALA A 437 4.59 17.06 24.58
N ILE A 438 5.10 18.00 23.77
CA ILE A 438 6.25 18.84 24.15
C ILE A 438 5.87 20.04 25.03
N ILE A 439 4.59 20.41 25.08
CA ILE A 439 4.12 21.52 25.92
C ILE A 439 4.33 21.16 27.40
N GLY A 440 5.04 22.03 28.12
CA GLY A 440 5.44 21.82 29.51
C GLY A 440 6.82 21.22 29.71
N VAL A 441 7.51 20.76 28.65
CA VAL A 441 8.92 20.35 28.74
C VAL A 441 9.75 21.54 29.23
N GLN A 442 10.62 21.28 30.20
CA GLN A 442 11.41 22.31 30.87
C GLN A 442 12.86 22.26 30.39
N LEU A 443 13.45 23.44 30.21
CA LEU A 443 14.88 23.61 30.00
C LEU A 443 15.58 23.76 31.35
N HIS A 444 16.57 22.91 31.60
CA HIS A 444 17.36 22.86 32.84
C HIS A 444 18.85 22.96 32.50
N ALA A 445 19.65 23.45 33.45
CA ALA A 445 21.11 23.50 33.29
C ALA A 445 21.86 23.27 34.62
N THR A 446 23.07 22.73 34.55
CA THR A 446 23.94 22.52 35.72
C THR A 446 25.43 22.47 35.33
N ASN A 447 26.31 22.68 36.30
CA ASN A 447 27.74 22.39 36.17
C ASN A 447 28.13 21.06 36.84
N ASP A 448 27.20 20.39 37.52
CA ASP A 448 27.42 19.15 38.25
C ASP A 448 26.14 18.30 38.19
N LEU A 449 26.15 17.23 37.38
CA LEU A 449 24.99 16.33 37.21
C LEU A 449 24.65 15.55 38.49
N SER A 450 25.57 15.46 39.46
CA SER A 450 25.35 14.72 40.72
C SER A 450 24.57 15.50 41.78
N LYS A 451 24.33 16.81 41.56
CA LYS A 451 23.69 17.71 42.53
C LYS A 451 22.37 18.22 41.99
N GLU A 452 21.28 17.61 42.47
CA GLU A 452 19.92 18.14 42.29
C GLU A 452 19.55 19.10 43.44
N PRO A 453 18.63 20.08 43.21
CA PRO A 453 17.94 20.37 41.96
C PRO A 453 18.82 21.14 40.96
N TYR A 454 18.60 20.91 39.66
CA TYR A 454 19.22 21.68 38.58
C TYR A 454 18.56 23.06 38.45
N ASP A 455 19.28 24.03 37.86
CA ASP A 455 18.74 25.35 37.60
C ASP A 455 17.65 25.24 36.51
N SER A 456 16.42 25.60 36.86
CA SER A 456 15.29 25.67 35.92
C SER A 456 15.35 26.98 35.14
N ILE A 457 15.44 26.89 33.82
CA ILE A 457 15.74 28.03 32.95
C ILE A 457 14.48 28.54 32.25
N ALA A 458 13.75 27.65 31.59
CA ALA A 458 12.60 28.01 30.76
C ALA A 458 11.64 26.83 30.58
N VAL A 459 10.46 27.10 30.02
CA VAL A 459 9.43 26.09 29.76
C VAL A 459 8.89 26.27 28.35
N ILE A 460 8.79 25.18 27.59
CA ILE A 460 8.10 25.15 26.30
C ILE A 460 6.61 25.34 26.54
N ARG A 461 6.03 26.43 26.01
CA ARG A 461 4.61 26.78 26.18
C ARG A 461 3.79 26.70 24.91
N HIS A 462 4.45 26.50 23.78
CA HIS A 462 3.85 26.55 22.46
C HIS A 462 4.36 25.38 21.61
N TYR A 463 3.55 24.99 20.64
CA TYR A 463 3.90 24.03 19.61
C TYR A 463 3.63 24.66 18.25
N ASN A 464 4.66 24.75 17.42
CA ASN A 464 4.59 25.41 16.12
C ASN A 464 4.31 24.46 14.95
N TYR A 465 3.36 23.53 15.07
CA TYR A 465 2.83 22.71 13.96
C TYR A 465 3.89 22.09 13.01
N MET A 466 4.83 21.33 13.57
CA MET A 466 5.96 20.70 12.84
C MET A 466 6.90 21.70 12.12
N THR A 467 7.00 22.93 12.63
CA THR A 467 8.03 23.90 12.23
C THR A 467 8.92 24.22 13.42
N TYR A 468 10.06 24.87 13.14
CA TYR A 468 10.95 25.29 14.21
C TYR A 468 10.26 26.31 15.12
N ASP A 469 10.55 26.20 16.40
CA ASP A 469 10.20 27.20 17.40
C ASP A 469 11.44 27.52 18.24
N THR A 470 11.38 28.63 18.97
CA THR A 470 12.50 29.15 19.75
C THR A 470 12.08 29.39 21.19
N LEU A 471 12.94 28.97 22.12
CA LEU A 471 12.81 29.23 23.55
C LEU A 471 13.92 30.18 23.97
N CYS A 472 13.55 31.41 24.34
CA CYS A 472 14.51 32.38 24.87
C CYS A 472 15.03 31.94 26.24
N VAL A 473 16.32 32.12 26.45
CA VAL A 473 17.02 31.76 27.68
C VAL A 473 17.37 33.03 28.46
N ASN A 474 16.83 33.13 29.68
CA ASN A 474 17.00 34.32 30.52
C ASN A 474 17.87 34.00 31.74
N THR A 475 19.13 33.61 31.52
CA THR A 475 20.11 33.42 32.59
C THR A 475 21.46 34.02 32.20
N THR A 476 22.17 34.60 33.17
CA THR A 476 23.52 35.14 32.98
C THR A 476 24.61 34.12 33.35
N LYS A 477 24.22 32.97 33.92
CA LYS A 477 25.14 31.91 34.33
C LYS A 477 25.59 31.07 33.12
N LYS A 478 26.81 30.56 33.20
CA LYS A 478 27.36 29.59 32.25
C LYS A 478 27.24 28.18 32.81
N TYR A 479 26.87 27.23 31.95
CA TYR A 479 26.67 25.83 32.33
C TYR A 479 27.38 24.87 31.39
N LYS A 480 27.97 23.82 31.97
CA LYS A 480 28.57 22.72 31.23
C LYS A 480 27.50 21.78 30.64
N PHE A 481 26.39 21.59 31.35
CA PHE A 481 25.31 20.71 30.94
C PHE A 481 24.02 21.49 30.71
N TRP A 482 23.45 21.34 29.52
CA TRP A 482 22.15 21.89 29.15
C TRP A 482 21.21 20.75 28.75
N MET A 483 19.98 20.75 29.27
CA MET A 483 19.10 19.60 29.11
C MET A 483 17.61 19.98 29.07
N VAL A 484 16.83 19.17 28.37
CA VAL A 484 15.37 19.19 28.44
C VAL A 484 14.88 18.08 29.36
N LYS A 485 13.89 18.43 30.19
CA LYS A 485 13.29 17.54 31.18
C LYS A 485 11.78 17.50 30.99
N LYS A 486 11.23 16.31 30.87
CA LYS A 486 9.77 16.13 30.84
C LYS A 486 9.21 16.18 32.27
N VAL A 487 8.00 16.73 32.41
CA VAL A 487 7.31 16.86 33.70
C VAL A 487 5.98 16.10 33.77
N ASN A 488 5.46 15.63 32.64
CA ASN A 488 4.20 14.90 32.54
C ASN A 488 4.41 13.45 32.08
N TYR A 489 3.38 12.61 32.20
CA TYR A 489 3.37 11.22 31.74
C TYR A 489 3.39 11.03 30.22
N ASN A 490 3.41 12.13 29.45
CA ASN A 490 3.50 12.09 28.00
C ASN A 490 4.88 11.58 27.52
N TYR A 491 4.97 11.32 26.23
CA TYR A 491 6.19 10.90 25.53
C TYR A 491 6.59 11.96 24.49
N PRO A 492 7.13 13.12 24.91
CA PRO A 492 7.57 14.15 23.97
C PRO A 492 8.62 13.57 23.03
N ALA A 493 8.58 13.95 21.76
CA ALA A 493 9.56 13.54 20.76
C ALA A 493 10.09 14.76 20.00
N PHE A 494 11.41 14.87 19.92
CA PHE A 494 12.08 15.94 19.20
C PHE A 494 12.86 15.35 18.03
N ALA A 495 12.77 16.02 16.88
CA ALA A 495 13.62 15.74 15.73
C ALA A 495 14.93 16.53 15.80
N SER A 496 14.91 17.73 16.40
CA SER A 496 16.15 18.48 16.65
C SER A 496 15.96 19.48 17.78
N ILE A 497 16.99 19.61 18.63
CA ILE A 497 17.16 20.69 19.61
C ILE A 497 18.57 21.25 19.44
N LYS A 498 18.67 22.57 19.28
CA LYS A 498 19.93 23.29 19.10
C LYS A 498 20.05 24.39 20.16
N PHE A 499 21.20 24.44 20.81
CA PHE A 499 21.57 25.50 21.74
C PHE A 499 22.35 26.56 20.97
N MET A 500 21.93 27.81 21.06
CA MET A 500 22.48 28.91 20.27
C MET A 500 22.99 30.04 21.15
N GLN A 501 24.07 30.67 20.70
CA GLN A 501 24.64 31.88 21.30
C GLN A 501 25.04 32.84 20.17
N ASP A 502 24.71 34.12 20.30
CA ASP A 502 25.08 35.16 19.31
C ASP A 502 24.67 34.82 17.85
N GLY A 503 23.59 34.04 17.67
CA GLY A 503 23.09 33.60 16.35
C GLY A 503 23.72 32.32 15.80
N GLU A 504 24.74 31.77 16.45
CA GLU A 504 25.46 30.56 16.04
C GLU A 504 25.03 29.33 16.86
N VAL A 505 25.08 28.15 16.24
CA VAL A 505 24.80 26.87 16.93
C VAL A 505 26.03 26.41 17.70
N LEU A 506 25.87 26.15 19.00
CA LEU A 506 26.95 25.67 19.85
C LEU A 506 27.25 24.18 19.59
N THR A 507 28.53 23.83 19.57
CA THR A 507 28.98 22.44 19.38
C THR A 507 29.15 21.75 20.73
N ALA A 508 28.35 20.70 20.97
CA ALA A 508 28.47 19.86 22.16
C ALA A 508 29.65 18.87 22.06
N GLU A 509 30.27 18.55 23.19
CA GLU A 509 31.27 17.48 23.30
C GLU A 509 30.60 16.10 23.29
N SER A 510 29.41 15.99 23.90
CA SER A 510 28.62 14.76 23.87
C SER A 510 27.15 15.01 24.15
N THR A 511 26.33 14.00 23.89
CA THR A 511 24.89 14.00 24.18
C THR A 511 24.58 12.92 25.22
N PHE A 512 23.47 13.03 25.93
CA PHE A 512 23.06 12.01 26.89
C PHE A 512 21.54 11.98 27.09
N THR A 513 21.04 10.83 27.56
CA THR A 513 19.71 10.71 28.20
C THR A 513 19.85 10.19 29.62
N ILE A 514 18.93 10.59 30.51
CA ILE A 514 18.76 9.98 31.84
C ILE A 514 17.35 9.43 31.91
N ASP A 515 17.23 8.13 32.21
CA ASP A 515 15.94 7.44 32.29
C ASP A 515 15.24 7.65 33.66
N PRO A 516 13.99 7.17 33.84
CA PRO A 516 13.27 7.29 35.10
C PRO A 516 13.98 6.69 36.33
N THR A 517 14.84 5.68 36.13
CA THR A 517 15.63 5.03 37.19
C THR A 517 16.90 5.81 37.55
N GLY A 518 17.23 6.86 36.79
CA GLY A 518 18.44 7.66 36.96
C GLY A 518 19.64 7.14 36.17
N LYS A 519 19.47 6.10 35.35
CA LYS A 519 20.55 5.56 34.53
C LYS A 519 20.81 6.52 33.36
N MET A 520 22.07 6.92 33.22
CA MET A 520 22.54 7.74 32.11
C MET A 520 23.01 6.86 30.95
N ASP A 521 22.59 7.21 29.73
CA ASP A 521 23.11 6.67 28.47
C ASP A 521 23.79 7.79 27.69
N LYS A 522 25.13 7.73 27.60
CA LYS A 522 25.95 8.76 26.96
C LYS A 522 26.15 8.41 25.49
N ASN A 523 25.83 9.35 24.61
CA ASN A 523 25.83 9.16 23.15
C ASN A 523 24.95 7.98 22.70
N GLY A 524 23.85 7.74 23.41
CA GLY A 524 22.83 6.78 23.00
C GLY A 524 22.15 7.17 21.69
N LEU A 525 21.38 6.25 21.11
CA LEU A 525 20.64 6.51 19.87
C LEU A 525 19.62 7.66 20.05
N LEU A 526 18.88 7.65 21.15
CA LEU A 526 17.84 8.66 21.41
C LEU A 526 18.42 10.08 21.55
N SER A 527 19.51 10.26 22.31
CA SER A 527 20.12 11.58 22.45
C SER A 527 20.76 12.04 21.14
N ARG A 528 21.41 11.14 20.40
CA ARG A 528 21.93 11.47 19.07
C ARG A 528 20.84 11.94 18.13
N ASN A 529 19.69 11.28 18.12
CA ASN A 529 18.56 11.70 17.28
C ASN A 529 17.94 13.03 17.73
N ILE A 530 17.87 13.32 19.04
CA ILE A 530 17.32 14.60 19.55
C ILE A 530 18.20 15.79 19.18
N PHE A 531 19.52 15.61 19.15
CA PHE A 531 20.50 16.70 19.00
C PHE A 531 21.26 16.64 17.67
N ASN A 532 20.74 15.95 16.65
CA ASN A 532 21.29 15.99 15.28
C ASN A 532 20.54 17.01 14.39
N ASP A 533 20.93 17.03 13.13
CA ASP A 533 20.35 17.89 12.08
C ASP A 533 19.39 17.16 11.13
N ASP A 534 19.14 15.87 11.33
CA ASP A 534 18.25 15.10 10.46
C ASP A 534 16.80 15.16 10.98
N LEU A 535 15.96 15.94 10.30
CA LEU A 535 14.56 16.15 10.70
C LEU A 535 13.67 14.90 10.56
N LEU A 536 14.13 13.84 9.90
CA LEU A 536 13.42 12.57 9.84
C LEU A 536 13.84 11.61 10.96
N ASP A 537 14.99 11.86 11.60
CA ASP A 537 15.32 11.22 12.86
C ASP A 537 14.53 11.87 13.99
N PHE A 538 14.25 11.10 15.04
CA PHE A 538 13.68 11.63 16.27
C PHE A 538 14.09 10.77 17.47
N GLY A 539 14.10 11.39 18.65
CA GLY A 539 14.23 10.68 19.90
C GLY A 539 13.11 11.04 20.86
N THR A 540 12.50 10.01 21.46
CA THR A 540 11.52 10.17 22.53
C THR A 540 12.22 10.54 23.83
N LEU A 541 11.77 11.61 24.47
CA LEU A 541 12.22 12.07 25.77
C LEU A 541 11.65 11.18 26.88
N SER A 542 12.47 10.26 27.40
CA SER A 542 12.08 9.32 28.46
C SER A 542 11.93 10.00 29.83
N LYS A 543 12.93 10.79 30.26
CA LYS A 543 12.86 11.70 31.42
C LYS A 543 13.70 12.96 31.19
N ILE A 544 15.00 12.81 30.92
CA ILE A 544 15.91 13.92 30.58
C ILE A 544 16.71 13.55 29.31
N ALA A 545 16.94 14.54 28.45
CA ALA A 545 17.93 14.48 27.38
C ALA A 545 18.72 15.77 27.38
N GLY A 546 20.05 15.71 27.20
CA GLY A 546 20.88 16.90 27.24
C GLY A 546 22.19 16.76 26.50
N VAL A 547 22.96 17.84 26.52
CA VAL A 547 24.29 17.95 25.95
C VAL A 547 25.29 18.35 27.02
N GLU A 548 26.52 17.85 26.86
CA GLU A 548 27.69 18.28 27.62
C GLU A 548 28.57 19.12 26.70
N PHE A 549 28.93 20.32 27.15
CA PHE A 549 29.94 21.15 26.50
C PHE A 549 31.30 20.95 27.16
N LYS A 550 32.37 21.18 26.39
CA LYS A 550 33.75 21.07 26.89
C LYS A 550 34.00 21.95 28.11
N GLU A 551 33.46 23.17 28.08
CA GLU A 551 33.55 24.18 29.13
C GLU A 551 32.16 24.78 29.38
N PRO A 552 31.90 25.41 30.53
CA PRO A 552 30.62 26.09 30.77
C PRO A 552 30.36 27.21 29.74
N VAL A 553 29.21 27.13 29.06
CA VAL A 553 28.79 28.09 28.01
C VAL A 553 27.55 28.87 28.40
N SER A 554 27.38 30.05 27.80
CA SER A 554 26.12 30.79 27.79
C SER A 554 25.26 30.34 26.61
N VAL A 555 23.95 30.31 26.79
CA VAL A 555 22.96 30.03 25.73
C VAL A 555 21.94 31.16 25.76
N ASP A 556 21.63 31.73 24.61
CA ASP A 556 20.64 32.82 24.48
C ASP A 556 19.30 32.28 23.98
N VAL A 557 19.34 31.28 23.11
CA VAL A 557 18.16 30.70 22.48
C VAL A 557 18.33 29.19 22.36
N VAL A 558 17.26 28.45 22.64
CA VAL A 558 17.13 27.04 22.25
C VAL A 558 16.16 26.95 21.08
N LYS A 559 16.65 26.52 19.92
CA LYS A 559 15.83 26.27 18.73
C LYS A 559 15.44 24.79 18.71
N TYR A 560 14.16 24.48 18.60
CA TYR A 560 13.68 23.11 18.67
C TYR A 560 12.60 22.82 17.64
N ILE A 561 12.46 21.55 17.29
CA ILE A 561 11.42 21.06 16.41
C ILE A 561 11.03 19.65 16.85
N THR A 562 9.73 19.40 16.85
CA THR A 562 9.17 18.09 17.22
C THR A 562 9.49 17.04 16.18
N GLN A 563 9.18 15.78 16.47
CA GLN A 563 9.09 14.75 15.43
C GLN A 563 8.40 15.32 14.18
N ASN A 564 9.03 15.12 13.03
CA ASN A 564 8.70 15.82 11.79
C ASN A 564 8.52 14.84 10.63
N ASP A 565 7.84 15.30 9.58
CA ASP A 565 7.70 14.58 8.31
C ASP A 565 8.55 15.18 7.18
N LYS A 566 9.30 16.26 7.48
CA LYS A 566 10.20 16.99 6.57
C LYS A 566 9.50 17.47 5.29
N ASN A 567 8.22 17.78 5.40
CA ASN A 567 7.42 18.27 4.27
C ASN A 567 7.12 19.77 4.34
N GLY A 568 7.64 20.48 5.34
CA GLY A 568 7.65 21.94 5.40
C GLY A 568 8.52 22.57 4.30
N VAL A 569 8.52 23.91 4.28
CA VAL A 569 9.53 24.70 3.57
C VAL A 569 10.67 25.00 4.55
N TYR A 570 11.91 24.76 4.14
CA TYR A 570 13.08 24.92 5.00
C TYR A 570 14.06 25.91 4.36
N PRO A 571 14.61 26.86 5.15
CA PRO A 571 15.65 27.76 4.67
C PRO A 571 16.86 27.00 4.09
N GLY A 572 17.38 27.47 2.96
CA GLY A 572 18.49 26.85 2.23
C GLY A 572 18.05 25.92 1.10
N ASP A 573 16.82 25.39 1.15
CA ASP A 573 16.29 24.53 0.09
C ASP A 573 15.82 25.33 -1.13
N THR A 574 16.00 24.76 -2.32
CA THR A 574 15.51 25.31 -3.58
C THR A 574 14.15 24.73 -3.90
N TYR A 575 13.15 25.57 -4.06
CA TYR A 575 11.81 25.16 -4.47
C TYR A 575 11.47 25.67 -5.87
N GLU A 576 10.60 24.93 -6.56
CA GLU A 576 10.02 25.30 -7.85
C GLU A 576 8.50 25.21 -7.76
N LEU A 577 7.79 26.29 -8.07
CA LEU A 577 6.34 26.26 -8.19
C LEU A 577 5.95 25.97 -9.64
N LEU A 578 5.13 24.96 -9.84
CA LEU A 578 4.55 24.58 -11.12
C LEU A 578 3.04 24.83 -11.10
N TYR A 579 2.45 25.15 -12.25
CA TYR A 579 1.01 25.04 -12.48
C TYR A 579 0.73 24.20 -13.71
N PHE A 580 -0.41 23.51 -13.74
CA PHE A 580 -0.78 22.66 -14.88
C PHE A 580 -1.52 23.48 -15.94
N ASP A 581 -1.09 23.37 -17.20
CA ASP A 581 -1.73 24.02 -18.35
C ASP A 581 -1.53 23.19 -19.62
N GLN A 582 -2.62 22.92 -20.34
CA GLN A 582 -2.62 22.26 -21.65
C GLN A 582 -1.79 20.97 -21.71
N GLY A 583 -1.96 20.10 -20.71
CA GLY A 583 -1.29 18.80 -20.64
C GLY A 583 0.11 18.83 -20.04
N GLU A 584 0.62 19.98 -19.61
CA GLU A 584 1.99 20.12 -19.12
C GLU A 584 2.07 20.84 -17.77
N TRP A 585 3.13 20.54 -17.02
CA TRP A 585 3.53 21.33 -15.85
C TRP A 585 4.39 22.53 -16.29
N VAL A 586 3.87 23.74 -16.12
CA VAL A 586 4.55 24.99 -16.46
C VAL A 586 5.20 25.59 -15.21
N SER A 587 6.48 25.95 -15.32
CA SER A 587 7.24 26.54 -14.21
C SER A 587 6.94 28.03 -14.01
N LEU A 588 6.77 28.42 -12.75
CA LEU A 588 6.70 29.82 -12.29
C LEU A 588 8.05 30.28 -11.69
N GLY A 589 9.11 29.51 -11.92
CA GLY A 589 10.46 29.82 -11.48
C GLY A 589 10.89 29.06 -10.22
N ARG A 590 12.18 29.16 -9.93
CA ARG A 590 12.83 28.55 -8.76
C ARG A 590 13.26 29.63 -7.78
N LYS A 591 13.13 29.35 -6.49
CA LYS A 591 13.59 30.23 -5.41
C LYS A 591 14.24 29.41 -4.30
N VAL A 592 15.30 29.95 -3.70
CA VAL A 592 15.87 29.41 -2.46
C VAL A 592 15.07 30.00 -1.30
N ALA A 593 14.54 29.15 -0.42
CA ALA A 593 13.84 29.63 0.76
C ALA A 593 14.84 30.25 1.74
N THR A 594 14.53 31.43 2.26
CA THR A 594 15.29 32.09 3.34
C THR A 594 14.57 32.01 4.69
N THR A 595 13.33 31.53 4.67
CA THR A 595 12.39 31.40 5.80
C THR A 595 11.70 30.04 5.73
N ASP A 596 10.84 29.73 6.70
CA ASP A 596 10.00 28.53 6.76
C ASP A 596 8.76 28.58 5.83
N TYR A 597 8.75 29.58 4.94
CA TYR A 597 7.79 29.74 3.85
C TYR A 597 8.49 30.30 2.62
N ILE A 598 7.82 30.16 1.47
CA ILE A 598 8.24 30.72 0.18
C ILE A 598 7.08 31.44 -0.48
N GLU A 599 7.39 32.55 -1.17
CA GLU A 599 6.38 33.36 -1.87
C GLU A 599 6.59 33.34 -3.38
N TYR A 600 5.49 33.28 -4.11
CA TYR A 600 5.44 33.44 -5.56
C TYR A 600 4.40 34.50 -5.90
N ASP A 601 4.81 35.50 -6.67
CA ASP A 601 3.94 36.55 -7.20
C ASP A 601 3.48 36.16 -8.61
N ASP A 602 2.50 36.89 -9.16
CA ASP A 602 2.01 36.73 -10.54
C ASP A 602 1.57 35.29 -10.90
N VAL A 603 1.05 34.55 -9.93
CA VAL A 603 0.58 33.17 -10.12
C VAL A 603 -0.82 33.19 -10.75
N PRO A 604 -1.07 32.51 -11.89
CA PRO A 604 -2.42 32.37 -12.45
C PRO A 604 -3.38 31.76 -11.43
N SER A 605 -4.65 32.16 -11.44
CA SER A 605 -5.66 31.59 -10.53
C SER A 605 -6.42 30.41 -11.17
N GLY A 606 -7.15 29.62 -10.37
CA GLY A 606 -7.98 28.51 -10.88
C GLY A 606 -7.23 27.25 -11.36
N ALA A 607 -5.90 27.24 -11.34
CA ALA A 607 -5.08 26.11 -11.77
C ALA A 607 -4.87 25.05 -10.67
N LEU A 608 -4.36 23.89 -11.09
CA LEU A 608 -3.68 22.94 -10.20
C LEU A 608 -2.20 23.36 -10.09
N TYR A 609 -1.69 23.47 -8.86
CA TYR A 609 -0.30 23.85 -8.59
C TYR A 609 0.49 22.69 -8.00
N TRP A 610 1.81 22.71 -8.10
CA TRP A 610 2.68 21.74 -7.46
C TRP A 610 3.98 22.40 -7.00
N LEU A 611 4.23 22.41 -5.70
CA LEU A 611 5.46 22.93 -5.11
C LEU A 611 6.48 21.80 -4.99
N ARG A 612 7.55 21.87 -5.78
CA ARG A 612 8.62 20.87 -5.79
C ARG A 612 9.81 21.35 -4.98
N ASN A 613 10.34 20.52 -4.10
CA ASN A 613 11.65 20.69 -3.51
C ASN A 613 12.69 20.08 -4.46
N ARG A 614 13.61 20.92 -4.95
CA ARG A 614 14.68 20.55 -5.88
C ARG A 614 15.99 20.21 -5.16
N THR A 615 16.03 20.37 -3.84
CA THR A 615 17.16 19.97 -3.01
C THR A 615 16.97 18.54 -2.49
N GLU A 616 15.83 18.25 -1.86
CA GLU A 616 15.62 16.99 -1.15
C GLU A 616 14.14 16.60 -0.96
N GLY A 617 13.90 15.44 -0.35
CA GLY A 617 12.57 14.91 -0.05
C GLY A 617 12.01 13.97 -1.12
N LYS A 618 10.93 13.26 -0.77
CA LYS A 618 10.26 12.28 -1.66
C LYS A 618 8.76 12.52 -1.81
N GLU A 619 8.14 13.13 -0.82
CA GLU A 619 6.69 13.35 -0.76
C GLU A 619 6.35 14.76 -1.25
N GLU A 620 5.58 14.87 -2.32
CA GLU A 620 5.07 16.15 -2.83
C GLU A 620 3.70 15.92 -3.43
N ARG A 621 2.75 16.84 -3.23
CA ARG A 621 1.42 16.72 -3.86
C ARG A 621 0.99 17.99 -4.57
N PRO A 622 0.28 17.85 -5.70
CA PRO A 622 -0.46 18.94 -6.28
C PRO A 622 -1.47 19.50 -5.29
N PHE A 623 -1.82 20.76 -5.48
CA PHE A 623 -2.79 21.43 -4.64
C PHE A 623 -3.58 22.48 -5.43
N THR A 624 -4.75 22.80 -4.92
CA THR A 624 -5.54 23.96 -5.35
C THR A 624 -5.66 24.96 -4.22
N LEU A 625 -6.12 26.17 -4.55
CA LEU A 625 -6.49 27.18 -3.56
C LEU A 625 -8.00 27.27 -3.46
N MET A 626 -8.52 26.93 -2.28
CA MET A 626 -9.93 27.03 -1.95
C MET A 626 -10.11 28.05 -0.83
N ASN A 627 -10.82 29.14 -1.11
CA ASN A 627 -11.05 30.22 -0.13
C ASN A 627 -9.74 30.76 0.49
N GLY A 628 -8.69 30.90 -0.33
CA GLY A 628 -7.37 31.37 0.10
C GLY A 628 -6.54 30.34 0.89
N ARG A 629 -6.98 29.08 0.98
CA ARG A 629 -6.27 28.00 1.67
C ARG A 629 -5.82 26.92 0.70
N VAL A 630 -4.65 26.35 0.96
CA VAL A 630 -4.12 25.21 0.22
C VAL A 630 -4.95 23.97 0.54
N ARG A 631 -5.42 23.30 -0.52
CA ARG A 631 -5.99 21.96 -0.46
C ARG A 631 -5.13 21.04 -1.32
N PHE A 632 -4.47 20.08 -0.70
CA PHE A 632 -3.68 19.06 -1.41
C PHE A 632 -4.59 18.00 -2.05
N TRP A 633 -4.14 17.51 -3.20
CA TRP A 633 -4.75 16.44 -3.98
C TRP A 633 -3.81 15.27 -3.98
#